data_AF-A0A7J4ERK3-F1
#
_entry.id   AF-A0A7J4ERK3-F1
#
_cell.length_a   1.000
_cell.length_b   1.000
_cell.length_c   1.000
_cell.angle_alpha   90.00
_cell.angle_beta   90.00
_cell.angle_gamma   90.00
#
_symmetry.space_group_name_H-M   'P 1'
#
loop_
_entity.id
_entity.type
_entity.pdbx_description
1 polymer ?
#
loop_
_entity_poly.entity_id
_entity_poly.type
_entity_poly.pdbx_seq_one_letter_code
_entity_poly.pdbx_strand_id
1 'polypeptide(L)' 'DYAGRLIEAVGLKGTRKGDMQWSTIHANFLVNLGEGTFEEAKYLIDLAKEKVSEKFDIVLKEEIRLL' A
#
# COMPACT_ATOMS: atom_id res chain seq x y z
N ASP A 1 3.37 1.16 15.62
CA ASP A 1 4.25 1.26 14.45
C ASP A 1 3.51 1.99 13.34
N TYR A 2 4.15 2.90 12.60
CA TYR A 2 3.44 3.73 11.62
C TYR A 2 3.30 2.96 10.30
N ALA A 3 2.09 2.88 9.73
CA ALA A 3 1.82 2.11 8.51
C ALA A 3 2.79 2.43 7.36
N GLY A 4 3.11 3.72 7.13
CA GLY A 4 4.11 4.12 6.14
C GLY A 4 5.51 3.54 6.39
N ARG A 5 5.96 3.45 7.65
CA ARG A 5 7.26 2.84 7.99
C ARG A 5 7.24 1.34 7.69
N LEU A 6 6.14 0.65 7.99
CA LEU A 6 6.00 -0.78 7.71
C LEU A 6 6.00 -1.06 6.20
N ILE A 7 5.25 -0.27 5.42
CA ILE A 7 5.18 -0.37 3.95
C ILE A 7 6.56 -0.12 3.33
N GLU A 8 7.29 0.88 3.80
CA GLU A 8 8.66 1.14 3.37
C GLU A 8 9.62 -0.01 3.76
N ALA A 9 9.50 -0.54 4.97
CA ALA A 9 10.34 -1.63 5.45
C ALA A 9 10.11 -2.97 4.74
N VAL A 10 8.93 -3.19 4.12
CA VAL A 10 8.68 -4.32 3.22
C VAL A 10 9.00 -4.02 1.76
N GLY A 11 9.60 -2.86 1.47
CA GLY A 11 10.09 -2.50 0.13
C GLY A 11 8.99 -2.09 -0.86
N LEU A 12 7.81 -1.66 -0.37
CA LEU A 12 6.69 -1.33 -1.25
C LEU A 12 6.62 0.16 -1.63
N LYS A 13 7.49 1.01 -1.08
CA LYS A 13 7.57 2.42 -1.46
C LYS A 13 7.91 2.56 -2.94
N GLY A 14 7.08 3.29 -3.70
CA GLY A 14 7.21 3.42 -5.14
C GLY A 14 6.65 2.24 -5.95
N THR A 15 6.21 1.15 -5.32
CA THR A 15 5.60 0.02 -6.02
C THR A 15 4.32 0.45 -6.70
N ARG A 16 4.18 0.06 -7.97
CA ARG A 16 3.11 0.49 -8.87
C ARG A 16 2.37 -0.72 -9.45
N LYS A 17 1.06 -0.57 -9.65
CA LYS A 17 0.19 -1.50 -10.36
C LYS A 17 -0.75 -0.67 -11.24
N GLY A 18 -0.64 -0.81 -12.56
CA GLY A 18 -1.35 0.07 -13.49
C GLY A 18 -1.02 1.54 -13.20
N ASP A 19 -2.03 2.36 -12.92
CA ASP A 19 -1.84 3.78 -12.59
C ASP A 19 -1.91 4.08 -11.08
N MET A 20 -2.09 3.06 -10.23
CA MET A 20 -1.95 3.20 -8.78
C MET A 20 -0.52 2.92 -8.29
N GLN A 21 -0.04 3.68 -7.30
CA GLN A 21 1.31 3.54 -6.75
C GLN A 21 1.36 3.89 -5.25
N TRP A 22 2.21 3.21 -4.48
CA TRP A 22 2.64 3.71 -3.16
C TRP A 22 3.58 4.90 -3.34
N SER A 23 3.24 6.06 -2.77
CA SER A 23 4.01 7.30 -2.94
C SER A 23 5.49 7.12 -2.63
N THR A 24 6.33 7.68 -3.50
CA THR A 24 7.80 7.72 -3.32
C THR A 24 8.24 8.72 -2.25
N ILE A 25 7.34 9.61 -1.81
CA ILE A 25 7.61 10.62 -0.77
C ILE A 25 7.21 10.07 0.60
N HIS A 26 5.95 9.62 0.73
CA HIS A 26 5.40 9.11 1.98
C HIS A 26 4.63 7.80 1.74
N ALA A 27 5.23 6.66 2.09
CA ALA A 27 4.71 5.33 1.77
C ALA A 27 3.34 4.97 2.40
N ASN A 28 2.75 5.84 3.22
CA ASN A 28 1.37 5.68 3.71
C ASN A 28 0.31 6.19 2.71
N PHE A 29 0.73 6.82 1.61
CA PHE A 29 -0.17 7.33 0.59
C PHE A 29 -0.16 6.41 -0.62
N LEU A 30 -1.35 6.00 -1.01
CA LEU A 30 -1.59 5.38 -2.30
C LEU A 30 -2.02 6.49 -3.27
N VAL A 31 -1.21 6.74 -4.29
CA VAL A 31 -1.41 7.81 -5.28
C VAL A 31 -1.92 7.21 -6.59
N ASN A 32 -2.84 7.93 -7.22
CA ASN A 32 -3.27 7.67 -8.58
C ASN A 32 -2.47 8.59 -9.52
N LEU A 33 -1.78 8.00 -10.50
CA LEU A 33 -0.95 8.69 -11.49
C LEU A 33 -1.71 9.04 -12.78
N GLY A 34 -3.02 8.75 -12.85
CA GLY A 34 -3.87 8.98 -14.00
C GLY A 34 -5.16 8.17 -13.92
N GLU A 35 -5.20 7.08 -14.68
CA GLU A 35 -6.39 6.23 -14.88
C GLU A 35 -6.44 5.05 -13.89
N GLY A 36 -5.93 5.25 -12.67
CA GLY A 36 -5.81 4.19 -11.67
C GLY A 36 -7.16 3.63 -11.26
N THR A 37 -7.28 2.30 -11.24
CA THR A 37 -8.54 1.60 -10.93
C THR A 37 -8.62 1.17 -9.46
N PHE A 38 -9.84 0.88 -9.01
CA PHE A 38 -10.07 0.34 -7.67
C PHE A 38 -9.33 -0.99 -7.46
N GLU A 39 -9.32 -1.85 -8.47
CA GLU A 39 -8.70 -3.16 -8.47
C GLU A 39 -7.18 -3.05 -8.33
N GLU A 40 -6.57 -2.08 -9.00
CA GLU A 40 -5.15 -1.75 -8.85
C GLU A 40 -4.83 -1.26 -7.44
N ALA A 41 -5.69 -0.39 -6.90
CA ALA A 41 -5.53 0.11 -5.54
C ALA A 41 -5.66 -1.03 -4.51
N LYS A 42 -6.70 -1.85 -4.65
CA LYS A 42 -6.98 -2.99 -3.77
C LYS A 42 -5.85 -4.02 -3.81
N TYR A 43 -5.30 -4.28 -4.99
CA TYR A 43 -4.13 -5.15 -5.14
C TYR A 43 -2.93 -4.65 -4.32
N LEU A 44 -2.62 -3.35 -4.39
CA LEU A 44 -1.49 -2.78 -3.64
C LEU A 44 -1.73 -2.79 -2.12
N ILE A 45 -2.98 -2.60 -1.69
CA ILE A 45 -3.38 -2.70 -0.28
C ILE A 45 -3.20 -4.13 0.24
N ASP A 46 -3.69 -5.12 -0.52
CA ASP A 46 -3.59 -6.53 -0.13
C ASP A 46 -2.14 -7.01 -0.10
N LEU A 47 -1.35 -6.60 -1.09
CA LEU A 47 0.10 -6.88 -1.13
C LEU A 47 0.82 -6.29 0.10
N ALA A 48 0.47 -5.07 0.51
CA ALA A 48 1.04 -4.47 1.71
C ALA A 48 0.68 -5.23 2.98
N LYS A 49 -0.58 -5.65 3.12
CA LYS A 49 -1.04 -6.47 4.25
C LYS A 49 -0.30 -7.80 4.32
N GLU A 50 -0.21 -8.51 3.20
CA GLU A 50 0.50 -9.78 3.10
C GLU A 50 1.96 -9.62 3.54
N LYS A 51 2.70 -8.71 2.90
CA LYS A 51 4.14 -8.55 3.15
C LYS A 51 4.45 -8.08 4.57
N VAL A 52 3.61 -7.21 5.14
CA VAL A 52 3.79 -6.74 6.52
C VAL A 52 3.45 -7.85 7.51
N SER A 53 2.40 -8.63 7.26
CA SER A 53 2.07 -9.79 8.08
C SER A 53 3.18 -10.83 8.05
N GLU A 54 3.72 -11.16 6.87
CA GLU A 54 4.81 -12.13 6.72
C GLU A 54 6.09 -11.70 7.43
N LYS A 55 6.44 -10.41 7.35
CA LYS A 55 7.73 -9.91 7.86
C LYS A 55 7.70 -9.54 9.35
N PHE A 56 6.57 -9.04 9.83
CA PHE A 56 6.48 -8.42 11.16
C PHE A 56 5.42 -9.06 12.07
N ASP A 57 4.64 -10.03 11.58
CA ASP A 57 3.49 -10.60 12.30
C ASP A 57 2.48 -9.52 12.73
N ILE A 58 2.35 -8.46 11.92
CA ILE A 58 1.45 -7.32 12.13
C ILE A 58 0.37 -7.33 11.06
N VAL A 59 -0.88 -7.24 11.48
CA VAL A 59 -2.03 -7.07 10.57
C VAL A 59 -2.30 -5.59 10.36
N LEU A 60 -2.07 -5.09 9.14
CA LEU A 60 -2.48 -3.74 8.75
C LEU A 60 -4.01 -3.67 8.61
N LYS A 61 -4.60 -2.59 9.14
CA LYS A 61 -6.02 -2.27 8.97
C LYS A 61 -6.14 -0.97 8.20
N GLU A 62 -7.05 -0.93 7.23
CA GLU A 62 -7.38 0.30 6.52
C GLU A 62 -8.14 1.27 7.43
N GLU A 63 -7.82 2.56 7.33
CA GLU A 63 -8.62 3.64 7.92
C GLU A 63 -9.79 4.05 7.01
N ILE A 64 -9.71 3.71 5.71
CA ILE A 64 -10.72 4.02 4.70
C ILE A 64 -11.77 2.91 4.60
N ARG A 65 -12.99 3.30 4.20
CA ARG A 65 -14.04 2.35 3.83
C ARG A 65 -14.00 2.11 2.33
N LEU A 66 -13.96 0.84 1.94
CA LEU A 66 -14.27 0.42 0.58
C LEU A 66 -15.79 0.28 0.49
N LEU A 67 -16.41 0.89 -0.53
CA LEU A 67 -17.87 0.93 -0.74
C LEU A 67 -18.26 0.11 -1.96
#